data_AF-A0A521QNR7-F1
#
_entry.id   AF-A0A521QNR7-F1
#
_cell.length_a   1.000
_cell.length_b   1.000
_cell.length_c   1.000
_cell.angle_alpha   90.00
_cell.angle_beta   90.00
_cell.angle_gamma   90.00
#
_symmetry.space_group_name_H-M   'P 1'
#
loop_
_entity.id
_entity.type
_entity.pdbx_description
1 polymer ?
#
loop_
_entity_poly.entity_id
_entity_poly.type
_entity_poly.pdbx_seq_one_letter_code
_entity_poly.pdbx_strand_id
1 'polypeptide(L)'
;MANVMGGISAFTGLIGMARGLKDINDAVVRNEAIYELTGKLLDAQQEYAEQIEKVRALEAKLASYENWESEKERYELTEDEYSKVITYSLKEGAQPSEPSHSICPDCYQQRKKSIIQPERRVGGTETLVCRVCGWEAFKSGFATSRNANSRR
;
A
#
# COMPACT_ATOMS: atom_id res chain seq x y z
N MET A 1 -11.77 14.11 10.96
CA MET A 1 -12.24 15.52 11.03
C MET A 1 -11.44 16.39 12.00
N ALA A 2 -10.46 15.87 12.76
CA ALA A 2 -9.66 16.67 13.71
C ALA A 2 -8.65 17.64 13.05
N ASN A 3 -8.09 17.29 11.87
CA ASN A 3 -6.97 18.06 11.28
C ASN A 3 -7.41 19.34 10.56
N VAL A 4 -8.64 19.42 10.05
CA VAL A 4 -9.18 20.66 9.47
C VAL A 4 -9.44 21.70 10.58
N MET A 5 -9.85 21.25 11.77
CA MET A 5 -10.06 22.12 12.92
C MET A 5 -8.73 22.68 13.49
N GLY A 6 -7.65 21.91 13.44
CA GLY A 6 -6.31 22.37 13.82
C GLY A 6 -5.79 23.50 12.92
N GLY A 7 -5.84 23.33 11.60
CA GLY A 7 -5.42 24.36 10.64
C GLY A 7 -6.22 25.67 10.75
N ILE A 8 -7.53 25.60 10.99
CA ILE A 8 -8.39 26.78 11.20
C ILE A 8 -8.00 27.54 12.49
N SER A 9 -7.62 26.83 13.55
CA SER A 9 -7.20 27.46 14.81
C SER A 9 -5.84 28.18 14.69
N ALA A 10 -4.88 27.59 13.98
CA ALA A 10 -3.61 28.25 13.68
C ALA A 10 -3.81 29.50 12.82
N PHE A 11 -4.68 29.41 11.81
CA PHE A 11 -4.97 30.53 10.92
C PHE A 11 -5.72 31.68 11.61
N THR A 12 -6.67 31.38 12.50
CA THR A 12 -7.36 32.41 13.30
C THR A 12 -6.41 33.08 14.29
N GLY A 13 -5.45 32.34 14.86
CA GLY A 13 -4.36 32.89 15.66
C GLY A 13 -3.48 33.86 14.87
N LEU A 14 -3.04 33.47 13.67
CA LEU A 14 -2.26 34.33 12.75
C LEU A 14 -3.02 35.62 12.39
N ILE A 15 -4.32 35.53 12.10
CA ILE A 15 -5.16 36.70 11.80
C ILE A 15 -5.27 37.63 13.01
N GLY A 16 -5.42 37.08 14.23
CA GLY A 16 -5.44 37.87 15.46
C GLY A 16 -4.14 38.67 15.66
N MET A 17 -3.00 38.05 15.38
CA MET A 17 -1.68 38.67 15.47
C MET A 17 -1.46 39.76 14.42
N ALA A 18 -1.82 39.48 13.16
CA ALA A 18 -1.75 40.46 12.08
C ALA A 18 -2.60 41.71 12.36
N ARG A 19 -3.76 41.54 13.03
CA ARG A 19 -4.58 42.68 13.48
C ARG A 19 -3.90 43.46 14.61
N GLY A 20 -3.31 42.80 15.60
CA GLY A 20 -2.57 43.45 16.67
C GLY A 20 -1.35 44.24 16.18
N LEU A 21 -0.68 43.75 15.13
CA LEU A 21 0.45 44.42 14.48
C LEU A 21 0.10 45.74 13.79
N LYS A 22 -1.16 45.94 13.37
CA LYS A 22 -1.62 47.17 12.68
C LYS A 22 -1.51 48.41 13.57
N ASP A 23 -1.68 48.22 14.88
CA ASP A 23 -1.79 49.32 15.85
C ASP A 23 -0.48 49.59 16.63
N ILE A 24 0.59 48.85 16.34
CA ILE A 24 1.91 49.00 17.00
C ILE A 24 2.78 50.00 16.22
N ASN A 25 3.13 51.12 16.88
CA ASN A 25 4.07 52.11 16.34
C ASN A 25 5.55 51.82 16.67
N ASP A 26 5.84 50.97 17.67
CA ASP A 26 7.20 50.63 18.05
C ASP A 26 7.80 49.60 17.07
N ALA A 27 8.89 49.98 16.40
CA ALA A 27 9.53 49.15 15.38
C ALA A 27 10.13 47.86 15.95
N VAL A 28 10.61 47.85 17.20
CA VAL A 28 11.21 46.67 17.84
C VAL A 28 10.11 45.67 18.18
N VAL A 29 9.04 46.13 18.84
CA VAL A 29 7.89 45.28 19.20
C VAL A 29 7.18 44.76 17.95
N ARG A 30 7.06 45.58 16.90
CA ARG A 30 6.50 45.17 15.62
C ARG A 30 7.33 44.08 14.95
N ASN A 31 8.66 44.22 14.93
CA ASN A 31 9.53 43.22 14.32
C ASN A 31 9.47 41.88 15.07
N GLU A 32 9.44 41.90 16.40
CA GLU A 32 9.27 40.68 17.21
C GLU A 32 7.96 39.96 16.91
N ALA A 33 6.85 40.68 16.84
CA ALA A 33 5.55 40.10 16.48
C ALA A 33 5.47 39.64 15.01
N ILE A 34 6.22 40.26 14.09
CA ILE A 34 6.38 39.74 12.72
C ILE A 34 7.14 38.42 12.74
N TYR A 35 8.22 38.28 13.51
CA TYR A 35 8.96 37.03 13.62
C TYR A 35 8.08 35.91 14.18
N GLU A 36 7.29 36.19 15.22
CA GLU A 36 6.36 35.20 15.78
C GLU A 36 5.28 34.79 14.76
N LEU A 37 4.73 35.75 14.00
CA LEU A 37 3.78 35.48 12.93
C LEU A 37 4.40 34.60 11.84
N THR A 38 5.64 34.89 11.44
CA THR A 38 6.34 34.08 10.43
C THR A 38 6.63 32.67 10.93
N GLY A 39 6.99 32.49 12.20
CA GLY A 39 7.18 31.17 12.80
C GLY A 39 5.90 30.33 12.75
N LYS A 40 4.78 30.90 13.22
CA LYS A 40 3.47 30.20 13.18
C LYS A 40 2.98 29.92 11.76
N LEU A 41 3.31 30.77 10.80
CA LEU A 41 2.99 30.53 9.39
C LEU A 41 3.80 29.35 8.82
N LEU A 42 5.09 29.26 9.16
CA LEU A 42 5.93 28.14 8.76
C LEU A 42 5.46 26.82 9.37
N ASP A 43 5.10 26.83 10.66
CA ASP A 43 4.55 25.66 11.35
C ASP A 43 3.25 25.19 10.68
N ALA A 44 2.32 26.12 10.41
CA ALA A 44 1.07 25.82 9.72
C ALA A 44 1.30 25.29 8.29
N GLN A 45 2.31 25.81 7.58
CA GLN A 45 2.67 25.28 6.25
C GLN A 45 3.26 23.88 6.33
N GLN A 46 4.10 23.59 7.32
CA GLN A 46 4.65 22.25 7.53
C GLN A 46 3.54 21.24 7.82
N GLU A 47 2.63 21.57 8.74
CA GLU A 47 1.48 20.72 9.04
C GLU A 47 0.63 20.49 7.79
N TYR A 48 0.34 21.54 7.02
CA TYR A 48 -0.44 21.43 5.79
C TYR A 48 0.23 20.52 4.75
N ALA A 49 1.55 20.63 4.57
CA ALA A 49 2.32 19.77 3.68
C ALA A 49 2.24 18.29 4.12
N GLU A 50 2.41 18.01 5.42
CA GLU A 50 2.28 16.65 5.95
C GLU A 50 0.87 16.08 5.75
N GLN A 51 -0.18 16.91 5.89
CA GLN A 51 -1.56 16.47 5.66
C GLN A 51 -1.82 16.19 4.18
N ILE A 52 -1.30 17.01 3.27
CA ILE A 52 -1.40 16.74 1.82
C ILE A 52 -0.77 15.40 1.47
N GLU A 53 0.42 15.11 1.99
CA GLU A 53 1.09 13.83 1.74
C GLU A 53 0.29 12.64 2.30
N LYS A 54 -0.33 12.79 3.47
CA LYS A 54 -1.25 11.77 4.01
C LYS A 54 -2.48 11.56 3.13
N VAL A 55 -3.09 12.64 2.62
CA VAL A 55 -4.24 12.56 1.71
C VAL A 55 -3.84 11.83 0.43
N ARG A 56 -2.72 12.23 -0.21
CA ARG A 56 -2.20 11.57 -1.41
C ARG A 56 -1.93 10.09 -1.18
N ALA A 57 -1.32 9.73 -0.06
CA ALA A 57 -1.04 8.33 0.29
C ALA A 57 -2.34 7.52 0.50
N LEU A 58 -3.37 8.13 1.07
CA LEU A 58 -4.68 7.48 1.26
C LEU A 58 -5.43 7.34 -0.07
N GLU A 59 -5.43 8.36 -0.92
CA GLU A 59 -6.00 8.30 -2.27
C GLU A 59 -5.33 7.22 -3.11
N ALA A 60 -3.99 7.12 -3.06
CA ALA A 60 -3.25 6.05 -3.74
C ALA A 60 -3.65 4.65 -3.23
N LYS A 61 -3.85 4.50 -1.91
CA LYS A 61 -4.34 3.24 -1.33
C LYS A 61 -5.75 2.91 -1.79
N LEU A 62 -6.65 3.89 -1.83
CA LEU A 62 -8.02 3.70 -2.33
C LEU A 62 -8.01 3.25 -3.80
N ALA A 63 -7.27 3.94 -4.66
CA ALA A 63 -7.13 3.55 -6.06
C ALA A 63 -6.55 2.13 -6.22
N SER A 64 -5.60 1.74 -5.37
CA SER A 64 -5.05 0.37 -5.38
C SER A 64 -6.09 -0.68 -4.97
N TYR A 65 -7.01 -0.34 -4.06
CA TYR A 65 -8.10 -1.22 -3.66
C TYR A 65 -9.16 -1.36 -4.75
N GLU A 66 -9.57 -0.25 -5.37
CA GLU A 66 -10.53 -0.29 -6.49
C GLU A 66 -10.00 -1.12 -7.66
N ASN A 67 -8.72 -0.94 -8.01
CA ASN A 67 -8.08 -1.73 -9.06
C ASN A 67 -7.94 -3.21 -8.67
N TRP A 68 -7.72 -3.52 -7.40
CA TRP A 68 -7.71 -4.92 -6.96
C TRP A 68 -9.10 -5.56 -7.03
N GLU A 69 -10.15 -4.83 -6.66
CA GLU A 69 -11.51 -5.35 -6.67
C GLU A 69 -11.98 -5.72 -8.10
N SER A 70 -11.56 -4.98 -9.12
CA SER A 70 -11.81 -5.35 -10.52
C SER A 70 -10.92 -6.51 -10.99
N GLU A 71 -9.62 -6.49 -10.63
CA GLU A 71 -8.66 -7.52 -11.03
C GLU A 71 -9.01 -8.89 -10.44
N LYS A 72 -9.48 -8.95 -9.18
CA LYS A 72 -9.75 -10.20 -8.47
C LYS A 72 -10.89 -11.01 -9.11
N GLU A 73 -11.85 -10.35 -9.75
CA GLU A 73 -13.00 -10.98 -10.42
C GLU A 73 -12.58 -11.83 -11.62
N ARG A 74 -11.40 -11.54 -12.18
CA ARG A 74 -10.79 -12.28 -13.29
C ARG A 74 -10.22 -13.63 -12.87
N TYR A 75 -10.08 -13.89 -11.57
CA TYR A 75 -9.50 -15.12 -11.06
C TYR A 75 -10.54 -15.98 -10.34
N GLU A 76 -10.30 -17.28 -10.35
CA GLU A 76 -11.10 -18.25 -9.61
C GLU A 76 -10.19 -19.18 -8.81
N LEU A 77 -10.71 -19.69 -7.70
CA LEU A 77 -9.99 -20.65 -6.87
C LEU A 77 -9.94 -21.99 -7.60
N THR A 78 -8.74 -22.49 -7.85
CA THR A 78 -8.48 -23.77 -8.51
C THR A 78 -7.64 -24.66 -7.62
N GLU A 79 -7.89 -25.97 -7.71
CA GLU A 79 -7.13 -26.99 -7.03
C GLU A 79 -6.44 -27.87 -8.07
N ASP A 80 -5.13 -28.05 -7.94
CA ASP A 80 -4.39 -28.99 -8.77
C ASP A 80 -4.73 -30.43 -8.39
N GLU A 81 -5.18 -31.22 -9.38
CA GLU A 81 -5.74 -32.55 -9.14
C GLU A 81 -4.73 -33.52 -8.49
N TYR A 82 -3.45 -33.40 -8.85
CA TYR A 82 -2.38 -34.30 -8.42
C TYR A 82 -1.76 -33.88 -7.09
N SER A 83 -1.45 -32.60 -6.94
CA SER A 83 -0.73 -32.06 -5.80
C SER A 83 -1.64 -31.55 -4.69
N LYS A 84 -2.94 -31.39 -4.96
CA LYS A 84 -3.93 -30.81 -4.04
C LYS A 84 -3.59 -29.39 -3.62
N VAL A 85 -2.78 -28.70 -4.42
CA VAL A 85 -2.38 -27.31 -4.17
C VAL A 85 -3.48 -26.39 -4.64
N ILE A 86 -3.88 -25.47 -3.76
CA ILE A 86 -4.93 -24.49 -4.03
C ILE A 86 -4.27 -23.17 -4.47
N THR A 87 -4.69 -22.63 -5.61
CA THR A 87 -4.22 -21.35 -6.15
C THR A 87 -5.38 -20.58 -6.77
N TYR A 88 -5.15 -19.32 -7.16
CA TYR A 88 -6.12 -18.58 -7.96
C TYR A 88 -5.68 -18.56 -9.42
N SER A 89 -6.42 -19.17 -10.33
CA SER A 89 -6.10 -19.16 -11.77
C SER A 89 -6.92 -18.12 -12.51
N LEU A 90 -6.33 -17.57 -13.58
CA LEU A 90 -7.06 -16.68 -14.48
C LEU A 90 -8.20 -17.44 -15.16
N LYS A 91 -9.43 -16.90 -15.09
CA LYS A 91 -10.62 -17.50 -15.74
C LYS A 91 -10.45 -17.54 -17.26
N GLU A 92 -10.92 -18.60 -17.89
CA GLU A 92 -10.94 -18.70 -19.34
C GLU A 92 -11.79 -17.57 -19.95
N GLY A 93 -11.22 -16.82 -20.89
CA GLY A 93 -11.89 -15.68 -21.54
C GLY A 93 -11.79 -14.35 -20.78
N ALA A 94 -11.16 -14.29 -19.60
CA ALA A 94 -10.99 -13.04 -18.86
C ALA A 94 -10.04 -12.06 -19.56
N GLN A 95 -9.09 -12.54 -20.38
CA GLN A 95 -8.28 -11.73 -21.29
C GLN A 95 -7.51 -12.62 -22.28
N PRO A 96 -7.65 -12.42 -23.61
CA PRO A 96 -6.92 -13.20 -24.60
C PRO A 96 -5.43 -12.85 -24.72
N SER A 97 -4.96 -11.78 -24.06
CA SER A 97 -3.58 -11.29 -24.14
C SER A 97 -2.65 -11.81 -23.04
N GLU A 98 -3.18 -12.31 -21.92
CA GLU A 98 -2.37 -12.86 -20.82
C GLU A 98 -2.31 -14.39 -20.96
N PRO A 99 -1.12 -15.01 -20.83
CA PRO A 99 -1.03 -16.47 -20.79
C PRO A 99 -1.76 -17.01 -19.55
N SER A 100 -2.24 -18.25 -19.63
CA SER A 100 -2.82 -18.93 -18.47
C SER A 100 -1.79 -18.99 -17.34
N HIS A 101 -2.14 -18.43 -16.19
CA HIS A 101 -1.28 -18.35 -15.03
C HIS A 101 -2.08 -18.38 -13.72
N SER A 102 -1.40 -18.74 -12.65
CA SER A 102 -1.95 -18.76 -11.30
C SER A 102 -1.26 -17.74 -10.40
N ILE A 103 -2.01 -17.20 -9.46
CA ILE A 103 -1.54 -16.23 -8.47
C ILE A 103 -1.64 -16.79 -7.05
N CYS A 104 -0.77 -16.27 -6.19
CA CYS A 104 -0.58 -16.75 -4.82
C CYS A 104 -1.84 -16.54 -3.98
N PRO A 105 -2.33 -17.57 -3.26
CA PRO A 105 -3.50 -17.43 -2.39
C PRO A 105 -3.27 -16.42 -1.26
N ASP A 106 -2.08 -16.40 -0.65
CA ASP A 106 -1.79 -15.46 0.45
C ASP A 106 -1.73 -14.01 -0.03
N CYS A 107 -1.10 -13.76 -1.18
CA CYS A 107 -1.07 -12.44 -1.78
C CYS A 107 -2.46 -12.00 -2.26
N TYR A 108 -3.28 -12.93 -2.76
CA TYR A 108 -4.66 -12.65 -3.15
C TYR A 108 -5.47 -12.13 -1.96
N GLN A 109 -5.37 -12.78 -0.80
CA GLN A 109 -6.06 -12.34 0.42
C GLN A 109 -5.54 -10.97 0.92
N GLN A 110 -4.27 -10.66 0.65
CA GLN A 110 -3.65 -9.37 0.94
C GLN A 110 -3.90 -8.30 -0.14
N ARG A 111 -4.83 -8.54 -1.07
CA ARG A 111 -5.18 -7.63 -2.16
C ARG A 111 -4.03 -7.30 -3.10
N LYS A 112 -3.19 -8.30 -3.41
CA LYS A 112 -1.99 -8.15 -4.22
C LYS A 112 -1.89 -9.25 -5.27
N LYS A 113 -1.81 -8.86 -6.55
CA LYS A 113 -1.49 -9.78 -7.65
C LYS A 113 -0.04 -10.22 -7.52
N SER A 114 0.18 -11.52 -7.33
CA SER A 114 1.51 -12.12 -7.38
C SER A 114 1.44 -13.43 -8.15
N ILE A 115 2.01 -13.43 -9.36
CA ILE A 115 2.10 -14.62 -10.21
C ILE A 115 3.04 -15.62 -9.54
N ILE A 116 2.57 -16.86 -9.40
CA ILE A 116 3.35 -17.97 -8.86
C ILE A 116 4.31 -18.45 -9.95
N GLN A 117 5.57 -18.68 -9.58
CA GLN A 117 6.59 -19.19 -10.48
C GLN A 117 6.89 -20.66 -10.16
N PRO A 118 6.91 -21.56 -11.14
CA PRO A 118 7.43 -22.91 -10.93
C PRO A 118 8.96 -22.86 -10.83
N GLU A 119 9.50 -23.44 -9.76
CA GLU A 119 10.93 -23.62 -9.55
C GLU A 119 11.25 -25.10 -9.43
N ARG A 120 12.31 -25.54 -10.12
CA ARG A 120 12.81 -26.91 -10.01
C ARG A 120 13.88 -26.99 -8.93
N ARG A 121 13.63 -27.80 -7.91
CA ARG A 121 14.55 -28.05 -6.80
C ARG A 121 15.42 -29.29 -7.08
N VAL A 122 16.48 -29.43 -6.29
CA VAL A 122 17.40 -30.58 -6.34
C VAL A 122 16.61 -31.87 -6.11
N GLY A 123 16.82 -32.87 -6.98
CA GLY A 123 16.06 -34.13 -6.99
C GLY A 123 14.87 -34.14 -7.97
N GLY A 124 14.70 -33.12 -8.81
CA GLY A 124 13.70 -33.09 -9.87
C GLY A 124 12.30 -32.70 -9.40
N THR A 125 12.16 -32.27 -8.14
CA THR A 125 10.93 -31.73 -7.57
C THR A 125 10.57 -30.39 -8.20
N GLU A 126 9.33 -30.22 -8.63
CA GLU A 126 8.76 -28.95 -9.05
C GLU A 126 7.99 -28.34 -7.87
N THR A 127 8.38 -27.13 -7.47
CA THR A 127 7.72 -26.35 -6.41
C THR A 127 7.17 -25.07 -7.01
N LEU A 128 5.96 -24.71 -6.63
CA LEU A 128 5.37 -23.42 -6.89
C LEU A 128 5.86 -22.44 -5.83
N VAL A 129 6.39 -21.29 -6.24
CA VAL A 129 6.97 -20.29 -5.33
C VAL A 129 6.42 -18.90 -5.64
N CYS A 130 6.00 -18.20 -4.59
CA CYS A 130 5.67 -16.79 -4.62
C CYS A 130 6.89 -15.97 -4.17
N ARG A 131 7.46 -15.17 -5.07
CA ARG A 131 8.62 -14.30 -4.75
C ARG A 131 8.29 -13.07 -3.90
N VAL A 132 7.00 -12.82 -3.67
CA VAL A 132 6.53 -11.65 -2.92
C VAL A 132 6.42 -11.95 -1.42
N CYS A 133 5.73 -13.03 -1.06
CA CYS A 133 5.51 -13.41 0.34
C CYS A 133 6.32 -14.64 0.79
N GLY A 134 6.96 -15.36 -0.15
CA GLY A 134 7.69 -16.59 0.15
C GLY A 134 6.82 -17.85 0.23
N TRP A 135 5.52 -17.75 -0.07
CA TRP A 135 4.64 -18.93 -0.14
C TRP A 135 5.21 -19.97 -1.10
N GLU A 136 5.28 -21.23 -0.67
CA GLU A 136 5.74 -22.34 -1.47
C GLU A 136 4.81 -23.55 -1.35
N ALA A 137 4.62 -24.25 -2.47
CA ALA A 137 3.83 -25.47 -2.51
C ALA A 137 4.47 -26.50 -3.44
N PHE A 138 4.43 -27.76 -3.02
CA PHE A 138 4.95 -28.87 -3.82
C PHE A 138 3.97 -29.20 -4.95
N LYS A 139 4.43 -29.20 -6.21
CA LYS A 139 3.60 -29.52 -7.38
C LYS A 139 3.83 -30.95 -7.87
N SER A 140 5.09 -31.35 -8.09
CA SER A 140 5.36 -32.69 -8.64
C SER A 140 6.78 -33.19 -8.34
N GLY A 141 7.00 -34.51 -8.41
CA GLY A 141 8.33 -35.15 -8.31
C GLY A 141 8.49 -36.17 -7.19
N PHE A 142 9.69 -36.74 -7.04
CA PHE A 142 10.01 -37.66 -5.95
C PHE A 142 10.50 -36.87 -4.74
N ALA A 143 9.77 -36.94 -3.63
CA ALA A 143 10.17 -36.32 -2.38
C ALA A 143 11.44 -37.03 -1.86
N THR A 144 12.58 -36.35 -1.93
CA THR A 144 13.74 -36.74 -1.12
C THR A 144 13.48 -36.31 0.33
N SER A 145 14.08 -36.97 1.32
CA SER A 145 13.85 -36.71 2.75
C SER A 145 14.05 -35.24 3.19
N ARG A 146 14.74 -34.42 2.39
CA ARG A 146 14.89 -32.97 2.61
C ARG A 146 13.65 -32.15 2.21
N ASN A 147 12.88 -32.60 1.23
CA ASN A 147 11.74 -31.86 0.66
C ASN A 147 10.40 -32.19 1.36
N ALA A 148 10.36 -33.21 2.22
CA ALA A 148 9.16 -33.59 2.97
C ALA A 148 8.84 -32.64 4.14
N ASN A 149 9.80 -31.80 4.55
CA ASN A 149 9.70 -30.95 5.73
C ASN A 149 9.01 -29.59 5.48
N SER A 150 8.67 -29.25 4.23
CA SER A 150 7.89 -28.04 3.89
C SER A 150 6.36 -28.22 4.03
N ARG A 151 5.91 -29.38 4.52
CA ARG A 151 4.48 -29.70 4.78
C ARG A 151 4.05 -29.45 6.23
N ARG A 152 4.85 -28.75 7.04
CA ARG A 152 4.55 -28.46 8.46
C ARG A 152 4.26 -26.99 8.70
#